data_AF-K1E5Y6-F1
#
_entry.id   AF-K1E5Y6-F1
#
_cell.length_a   1.000
_cell.length_b   1.000
_cell.length_c   1.000
_cell.angle_alpha   90.00
_cell.angle_beta   90.00
_cell.angle_gamma   90.00
#
_symmetry.space_group_name_H-M   'P 1'
#
loop_
_entity.id
_entity.type
_entity.pdbx_description
1 polymer ?
#
loop_
_entity_poly.entity_id
_entity_poly.type
_entity_poly.pdbx_seq_one_letter_code
_entity_poly.pdbx_strand_id
1 'polypeptide(L)'
;MPLLAYFALMWGAGYLTGRVLGMTYERTTTLAFTAAGNNFELAIAVAIATFGVTSGQALAGVVGPLIEVPVLVGLVYVSLGLRRRFPRPSSAVAPSRIRAEDRT
;
A
#
# COMPACT_ATOMS: atom_id res chain seq x y z
N MET A 1 7.31 -13.87 -13.41
CA MET A 1 6.54 -14.65 -12.41
C MET A 1 7.03 -14.47 -10.97
N PRO A 2 8.34 -14.53 -10.65
CA PRO A 2 8.82 -14.34 -9.26
C PRO A 2 8.44 -12.99 -8.62
N LEU A 3 8.55 -11.90 -9.39
CA LEU A 3 8.25 -10.54 -8.94
C LEU A 3 6.76 -10.35 -8.54
N LEU A 4 5.84 -10.94 -9.31
CA LEU A 4 4.40 -10.89 -9.05
C LEU A 4 4.04 -11.59 -7.74
N ALA A 5 4.64 -12.77 -7.52
CA ALA A 5 4.45 -13.52 -6.28
C ALA A 5 4.97 -12.72 -5.08
N TYR A 6 6.12 -12.07 -5.22
CA TYR A 6 6.67 -11.19 -4.18
C TYR A 6 5.69 -10.07 -3.81
N PHE A 7 5.16 -9.30 -4.79
CA PHE A 7 4.19 -8.23 -4.51
C PHE A 7 2.93 -8.75 -3.81
N ALA A 8 2.35 -9.85 -4.31
CA ALA A 8 1.14 -10.42 -3.75
C ALA A 8 1.37 -10.96 -2.32
N LEU A 9 2.52 -11.57 -2.06
CA LEU A 9 2.87 -12.09 -0.73
C LEU A 9 3.16 -10.95 0.25
N MET A 10 3.95 -9.95 -0.12
CA MET A 10 4.28 -8.82 0.75
C MET A 10 3.05 -7.97 1.06
N TRP A 11 2.26 -7.64 0.03
CA TRP A 11 0.98 -6.95 0.21
C TRP A 11 0.03 -7.79 1.06
N GLY A 12 -0.11 -9.09 0.75
CA GLY A 12 -1.00 -10.00 1.47
C GLY A 12 -0.63 -10.17 2.93
N ALA A 13 0.67 -10.29 3.23
CA ALA A 13 1.20 -10.36 4.59
C ALA A 13 0.94 -9.07 5.36
N GLY A 14 1.20 -7.90 4.76
CA GLY A 14 0.86 -6.61 5.37
C GLY A 14 -0.64 -6.45 5.61
N TYR A 15 -1.45 -6.83 4.62
CA TYR A 15 -2.91 -6.74 4.70
C TYR A 15 -3.48 -7.67 5.79
N LEU A 16 -2.95 -8.90 5.88
CA LEU A 16 -3.33 -9.86 6.91
C LEU A 16 -2.90 -9.36 8.29
N THR A 17 -1.69 -8.82 8.42
CA THR A 17 -1.18 -8.28 9.69
C THR A 17 -2.04 -7.11 10.17
N GLY A 18 -2.34 -6.14 9.30
CA GLY A 18 -3.23 -5.03 9.64
C GLY A 18 -4.64 -5.48 10.03
N ARG A 19 -5.16 -6.53 9.36
CA ARG A 19 -6.46 -7.13 9.69
C ARG A 19 -6.44 -7.86 11.04
N VAL A 20 -5.40 -8.63 11.34
CA VAL A 20 -5.24 -9.34 12.63
C VAL A 20 -5.10 -8.36 13.78
N LEU A 21 -4.44 -7.23 13.55
CA LEU A 21 -4.31 -6.13 14.52
C LEU A 21 -5.56 -5.25 14.64
N GLY A 22 -6.66 -5.58 13.94
CA GLY A 22 -7.93 -4.86 14.04
C GLY A 22 -7.89 -3.42 13.50
N MET A 23 -6.96 -3.10 12.61
CA MET A 23 -6.81 -1.75 12.06
C MET A 23 -7.97 -1.39 11.11
N THR A 24 -8.22 -0.09 10.92
CA THR A 24 -9.17 0.39 9.90
C THR A 24 -8.69 0.01 8.49
N TYR A 25 -9.61 0.04 7.53
CA TYR A 25 -9.30 -0.21 6.13
C TYR A 25 -8.18 0.72 5.62
N GLU A 26 -8.22 2.02 5.95
CA GLU A 26 -7.19 2.95 5.46
C GLU A 26 -5.81 2.54 5.98
N ARG A 27 -5.69 2.27 7.29
CA ARG A 27 -4.43 1.90 7.93
C ARG A 27 -3.90 0.56 7.41
N THR A 28 -4.76 -0.44 7.28
CA THR A 28 -4.39 -1.77 6.76
C THR A 28 -3.90 -1.69 5.31
N THR A 29 -4.59 -0.91 4.49
CA THR A 29 -4.26 -0.75 3.07
C THR A 29 -2.94 0.00 2.91
N THR A 30 -2.74 1.11 3.64
CA THR A 30 -1.47 1.84 3.65
C THR A 30 -0.31 0.93 4.07
N LEU A 31 -0.47 0.19 5.17
CA LEU A 31 0.57 -0.74 5.64
C LEU A 31 0.90 -1.82 4.60
N ALA A 32 -0.11 -2.40 3.94
CA ALA A 32 0.08 -3.39 2.90
C ALA A 32 0.84 -2.83 1.68
N PHE A 33 0.53 -1.60 1.26
CA PHE A 33 1.24 -0.95 0.15
C PHE A 33 2.66 -0.50 0.53
N THR A 34 2.88 -0.05 1.76
CA THR A 34 4.23 0.25 2.26
C THR A 34 5.10 -1.00 2.29
N ALA A 35 4.56 -2.14 2.72
CA ALA A 35 5.29 -3.41 2.73
C ALA A 35 5.58 -3.94 1.31
N ALA A 36 4.68 -3.70 0.36
CA ALA A 36 4.82 -4.17 -1.01
C ALA A 36 5.68 -3.26 -1.90
N GLY A 37 5.75 -1.95 -1.58
CA GLY A 37 6.47 -0.97 -2.38
C GLY A 37 7.98 -1.16 -2.35
N ASN A 38 8.63 -1.03 -3.50
CA ASN A 38 10.08 -1.16 -3.62
C ASN A 38 10.70 0.14 -4.13
N ASN A 39 11.98 0.33 -3.82
CA ASN A 39 12.72 1.54 -4.22
C ASN A 39 13.56 1.25 -5.47
N PHE A 40 12.90 1.10 -6.62
CA PHE A 40 13.61 0.82 -7.89
C PHE A 40 14.56 1.93 -8.31
N GLU A 41 14.25 3.18 -7.99
CA GLU A 41 15.14 4.32 -8.29
C GLU A 41 16.51 4.14 -7.62
N LEU A 42 16.52 3.75 -6.34
CA LEU A 42 17.75 3.44 -5.61
C LEU A 42 18.43 2.19 -6.18
N ALA A 43 17.65 1.15 -6.52
CA ALA A 43 18.20 -0.08 -7.09
C ALA A 43 18.91 0.16 -8.43
N ILE A 44 18.34 1.00 -9.30
CA ILE A 44 18.96 1.42 -10.56
C ILE A 44 20.24 2.22 -10.29
N ALA A 45 20.18 3.18 -9.35
CA ALA A 45 21.34 3.99 -9.00
C ALA A 45 22.51 3.13 -8.51
N VAL A 46 22.24 2.16 -7.61
CA VAL A 46 23.26 1.23 -7.10
C VAL A 46 23.78 0.32 -8.20
N ALA A 47 22.93 -0.21 -9.07
CA ALA A 47 23.35 -1.07 -10.18
C ALA A 47 24.25 -0.33 -11.17
N ILE A 48 23.91 0.92 -11.52
CA ILE A 48 24.74 1.77 -12.38
C ILE A 48 26.07 2.08 -11.70
N ALA A 49 26.06 2.42 -10.41
CA ALA A 49 27.27 2.79 -9.67
C ALA A 49 28.26 1.62 -9.52
N THR A 50 27.77 0.38 -9.42
CA THR A 50 28.59 -0.81 -9.17
C THR A 50 28.97 -1.56 -10.43
N PHE A 51 28.06 -1.67 -11.41
CA PHE A 51 28.24 -2.49 -12.62
C PHE A 51 28.31 -1.68 -13.92
N GLY A 52 28.09 -0.36 -13.85
CA GLY A 52 28.07 0.51 -15.02
C GLY A 52 26.74 0.50 -15.78
N VAL A 53 26.56 1.52 -16.62
CA VAL A 53 25.29 1.82 -17.31
C VAL A 53 24.90 0.80 -18.39
N THR A 54 25.88 0.12 -18.99
CA THR A 54 25.64 -0.88 -20.05
C THR A 54 25.42 -2.30 -19.51
N SER A 55 25.47 -2.48 -18.20
CA SER A 55 25.31 -3.79 -17.58
C SER A 55 23.87 -4.31 -17.69
N GLY A 56 23.73 -5.64 -17.78
CA GLY A 56 22.41 -6.28 -17.77
C GLY A 56 21.64 -6.06 -16.46
N GLN A 57 22.34 -5.79 -15.35
CA GLN A 57 21.75 -5.46 -14.05
C GLN A 57 21.06 -4.08 -14.08
N ALA A 58 21.72 -3.07 -14.67
CA ALA A 58 21.13 -1.74 -14.84
C ALA A 58 19.88 -1.77 -15.74
N LEU A 59 19.93 -2.52 -16.85
CA LEU A 59 18.78 -2.73 -17.73
C LEU A 59 17.63 -3.45 -17.02
N ALA A 60 17.93 -4.50 -16.25
CA ALA A 60 16.92 -5.21 -15.47
C ALA A 60 16.26 -4.30 -14.41
N GLY A 61 17.02 -3.39 -13.80
CA GLY A 61 16.51 -2.39 -12.86
C GLY A 61 15.50 -1.43 -13.49
N VAL A 62 15.77 -0.96 -14.71
CA VAL A 62 14.86 -0.05 -15.44
C VAL A 62 13.57 -0.76 -15.91
N VAL A 63 13.64 -2.05 -16.18
CA VAL A 63 12.46 -2.85 -16.55
C VAL A 63 11.57 -3.16 -15.32
N GLY A 64 12.11 -3.08 -14.11
CA GLY A 64 11.37 -3.33 -12.86
C GLY A 64 10.07 -2.50 -12.71
N PRO A 65 10.12 -1.17 -12.83
CA PRO A 65 8.94 -0.31 -12.77
C PRO A 65 7.85 -0.61 -13.81
N LEU A 66 8.22 -1.09 -15.01
CA LEU A 66 7.25 -1.47 -16.04
C LEU A 66 6.34 -2.62 -15.58
N ILE A 67 6.83 -3.46 -14.67
CA ILE A 67 6.06 -4.54 -14.06
C ILE A 67 5.44 -4.09 -12.74
N GLU A 68 6.19 -3.36 -11.90
CA GLU A 68 5.70 -2.95 -10.58
C GLU A 68 4.46 -2.07 -10.67
N VAL A 69 4.50 -1.01 -11.48
CA VAL A 69 3.40 -0.03 -11.55
C VAL A 69 2.06 -0.68 -11.89
N PRO A 70 1.91 -1.49 -12.97
CA PRO A 70 0.63 -2.13 -13.26
C PRO A 70 0.20 -3.13 -12.18
N VAL A 71 1.15 -3.80 -11.50
CA VAL A 71 0.84 -4.76 -10.43
C VAL A 71 0.30 -4.04 -9.21
N LEU A 72 0.95 -2.95 -8.77
CA LEU A 72 0.47 -2.15 -7.66
C LEU A 72 -0.91 -1.55 -7.97
N VAL A 73 -1.14 -1.07 -9.19
CA VAL A 73 -2.48 -0.62 -9.63
C VAL A 73 -3.50 -1.76 -9.55
N GLY A 74 -3.15 -2.97 -9.97
CA GLY A 74 -4.00 -4.16 -9.81
C GLY A 74 -4.35 -4.42 -8.34
N LEU A 75 -3.35 -4.35 -7.45
CA LEU A 75 -3.55 -4.50 -6.00
C LEU A 75 -4.40 -3.37 -5.40
N VAL A 76 -4.39 -2.17 -5.97
CA VAL A 76 -5.29 -1.07 -5.54
C VAL A 76 -6.74 -1.46 -5.80
N TYR A 77 -7.05 -2.02 -6.98
CA TYR A 77 -8.39 -2.51 -7.27
C TYR A 77 -8.80 -3.67 -6.37
N VAL A 78 -7.87 -4.59 -6.08
CA VAL A 78 -8.11 -5.68 -5.11
C VAL A 78 -8.43 -5.10 -3.72
N SER A 79 -7.63 -4.14 -3.25
CA SER A 79 -7.84 -3.46 -1.96
C SER A 79 -9.21 -2.78 -1.91
N LEU A 80 -9.58 -2.06 -2.98
CA LEU A 80 -10.88 -1.42 -3.12
C LEU A 80 -12.04 -2.43 -3.08
N GLY A 81 -11.87 -3.60 -3.69
CA GLY A 81 -12.81 -4.71 -3.59
C GLY A 81 -12.95 -5.25 -2.16
N LEU A 82 -11.83 -5.38 -1.45
CA LEU A 82 -11.78 -5.84 -0.06
C LEU A 82 -12.30 -4.81 0.95
N ARG A 83 -12.37 -3.52 0.59
CA ARG A 83 -12.96 -2.46 1.43
C ARG A 83 -14.34 -2.82 1.98
N ARG A 84 -15.14 -3.55 1.19
CA ARG A 84 -16.49 -4.00 1.58
C ARG A 84 -16.49 -4.96 2.79
N ARG A 85 -15.35 -5.58 3.10
CA ARG A 85 -15.17 -6.52 4.22
C ARG A 85 -14.67 -5.86 5.51
N PHE A 86 -14.48 -4.54 5.53
CA PHE A 86 -14.11 -3.80 6.74
C PHE A 86 -15.35 -3.15 7.36
N PRO A 87 -15.43 -3.11 8.70
CA PRO A 87 -16.47 -2.35 9.40
C PRO A 87 -16.42 -0.89 8.96
N ARG A 88 -17.57 -0.33 8.55
CA ARG A 88 -17.64 1.11 8.26
C ARG A 88 -17.38 1.86 9.57
N PRO A 89 -16.52 2.90 9.58
CA PRO A 89 -16.41 3.75 10.76
C PRO A 89 -17.79 4.32 11.05
N SER A 90 -18.32 4.00 12.23
CA SER A 90 -19.58 4.57 12.70
C SER A 90 -19.35 6.06 12.90
N SER A 91 -19.91 6.87 12.01
CA SER A 91 -19.93 8.33 12.13
C SER A 91 -20.83 8.71 13.31
N ALA A 92 -20.32 8.55 14.52
CA ALA A 92 -20.92 9.02 15.76
C ALA A 92 -20.30 10.36 16.13
N VAL A 93 -20.63 11.40 15.36
CA VAL A 93 -20.63 12.77 15.90
C VAL A 93 -22.08 13.20 15.85
N ALA A 94 -22.83 12.82 16.89
CA ALA A 94 -24.12 13.42 17.14
C ALA A 94 -23.86 14.91 17.46
N PRO A 95 -24.53 15.86 16.78
CA PRO A 95 -24.37 17.26 17.12
C PRO A 95 -24.82 17.45 18.57
N SER A 96 -23.88 17.83 19.43
CA SER A 96 -24.18 18.27 20.79
C SER A 96 -25.11 19.48 20.65
N ARG A 97 -26.41 19.29 20.95
CA ARG A 97 -27.32 20.41 21.11
C ARG A 97 -26.77 21.23 22.27
N ILE A 98 -26.09 22.33 21.95
CA ILE A 98 -25.71 23.35 22.92
C ILE A 98 -27.04 23.86 23.47
N ARG A 99 -27.35 23.40 24.68
CA ARG A 99 -28.54 23.72 25.44
C ARG A 99 -28.50 25.21 25.76
N ALA A 100 -29.28 25.99 25.03
CA ALA A 100 -29.52 27.41 25.24
C ALA A 100 -30.51 27.64 26.41
N GLU A 101 -30.27 27.02 27.58
CA GLU A 101 -31.16 27.12 28.75
C GLU A 101 -30.35 27.28 30.06
N ASP A 102 -29.45 28.26 30.10
CA ASP A 102 -28.85 28.71 31.37
C ASP A 102 -28.63 30.24 31.36
N ARG A 103 -29.67 30.97 30.93
CA ARG A 103 -29.76 32.44 31.04
C ARG A 103 -31.21 32.84 31.35
N THR A 104 -31.67 32.51 32.55
CA THR A 104 -32.78 33.20 33.22
C THR A 104 -32.48 33.32 34.69
#